data_AF-A0A937GGA6-F1
#
_entry.id   AF-A0A937GGA6-F1
#
_cell.length_a   1.000
_cell.length_b   1.000
_cell.length_c   1.000
_cell.angle_alpha   90.00
_cell.angle_beta   90.00
_cell.angle_gamma   90.00
#
_symmetry.space_group_name_H-M   'P 1'
#
loop_
_entity.id
_entity.type
_entity.pdbx_description
1 polymer ?
#
loop_
_entity_poly.entity_id
_entity_poly.type
_entity_poly.pdbx_seq_one_letter_code
_entity_poly.pdbx_strand_id
1 'polypeptide(L)'
;MQRTFASILLLISSVAFGISAGCWWLQRTVFTPDDSPSIAAAILDQSEIRLEIITVVSARTAGALGTTPDTLANFLDSEVLSKRAGAAEFAPFIERAHLRAIGSNDDLVVIVPSELVNIVRNEKAYDAPSATIPVPVIGTLKTARTSTGWAMIISAALGALALIFGLILRPYRSEIIQALAELLIATAGSLIIIGWAIPTFVIPAIDASSWTSLAPALAGRAFPVALVSAVVLTIGSGALFVTAMNGSRRRQWNGPSASGRRRSQRW
;
A
#
# COMPACT_ATOMS: atom_id res chain seq x y z
N MET A 1 28.48 8.06 -22.40
CA MET A 1 27.92 6.70 -22.33
C MET A 1 26.77 6.63 -23.31
N GLN A 2 26.94 5.97 -24.46
CA GLN A 2 25.80 5.63 -25.32
C GLN A 2 25.14 4.37 -24.73
N ARG A 3 23.85 4.46 -24.38
CA ARG A 3 23.07 3.30 -23.92
C ARG A 3 22.79 2.40 -25.11
N THR A 4 23.05 1.10 -24.97
CA THR A 4 22.66 0.09 -25.95
C THR A 4 21.14 -0.07 -25.92
N PHE A 5 20.54 -0.49 -27.04
CA PHE A 5 19.11 -0.76 -27.10
C PHE A 5 18.65 -1.78 -26.04
N ALA A 6 19.48 -2.80 -25.77
CA ALA A 6 19.24 -3.76 -24.70
C ALA A 6 19.17 -3.09 -23.31
N SER A 7 20.09 -2.18 -23.00
CA SER A 7 20.09 -1.46 -21.72
C SER A 7 18.84 -0.59 -21.52
N ILE A 8 18.27 -0.03 -22.60
CA ILE A 8 17.03 0.75 -22.54
C ILE A 8 15.84 -0.16 -22.21
N LEU A 9 15.74 -1.32 -22.86
CA LEU A 9 14.67 -2.28 -22.57
C LEU A 9 14.74 -2.82 -21.14
N LEU A 10 15.94 -3.06 -20.63
CA LEU A 10 16.13 -3.48 -19.25
C LEU A 10 15.73 -2.37 -18.26
N LEU A 11 16.04 -1.09 -18.54
CA LEU A 11 15.56 0.02 -17.73
C LEU A 11 14.03 0.11 -17.72
N ILE A 12 13.39 -0.01 -18.89
CA ILE A 12 11.92 0.01 -19.00
C ILE A 12 11.33 -1.13 -18.18
N SER A 13 11.92 -2.32 -18.25
CA SER A 13 11.53 -3.46 -17.44
C SER A 13 11.61 -3.16 -15.94
N SER A 14 12.73 -2.61 -15.47
CA SER A 14 12.97 -2.23 -14.08
C SER A 14 11.93 -1.23 -13.55
N VAL A 15 11.62 -0.21 -14.34
CA VAL A 15 10.59 0.78 -13.97
C VAL A 15 9.20 0.16 -13.94
N ALA A 16 8.85 -0.65 -14.94
CA ALA A 16 7.54 -1.29 -15.01
C ALA A 16 7.31 -2.26 -13.84
N PHE A 17 8.30 -3.08 -13.49
CA PHE A 17 8.24 -3.92 -12.30
C PHE A 17 8.21 -3.12 -10.99
N GLY A 18 8.93 -2.00 -10.92
CA GLY A 18 8.85 -1.07 -9.79
C GLY A 18 7.42 -0.58 -9.56
N ILE A 19 6.76 -0.07 -10.61
CA ILE A 19 5.35 0.36 -10.58
C ILE A 19 4.44 -0.80 -10.15
N SER A 20 4.60 -1.98 -10.74
CA SER A 20 3.81 -3.16 -10.40
C SER A 20 3.91 -3.49 -8.91
N ALA A 21 5.13 -3.48 -8.35
CA ALA A 21 5.38 -3.75 -6.94
C ALA A 21 4.74 -2.68 -6.03
N GLY A 22 4.78 -1.40 -6.40
CA GLY A 22 4.10 -0.34 -5.65
C GLY A 22 2.57 -0.47 -5.70
N CYS A 23 2.01 -0.78 -6.87
CA CYS A 23 0.58 -1.04 -7.01
C CYS A 23 0.14 -2.27 -6.21
N TRP A 24 0.93 -3.34 -6.24
CA TRP A 24 0.69 -4.54 -5.42
C TRP A 24 0.73 -4.22 -3.92
N TRP A 25 1.70 -3.43 -3.47
CA TRP A 25 1.80 -3.02 -2.08
C TRP A 25 0.60 -2.18 -1.63
N LEU A 26 0.17 -1.22 -2.47
CA LEU A 26 -1.02 -0.42 -2.22
C LEU A 26 -2.29 -1.28 -2.13
N GLN A 27 -2.45 -2.26 -3.03
CA GLN A 27 -3.54 -3.23 -2.95
C GLN A 27 -3.53 -3.96 -1.61
N ARG A 28 -2.39 -4.53 -1.22
CA ARG A 28 -2.29 -5.38 -0.03
C ARG A 28 -2.43 -4.61 1.29
N THR A 29 -2.06 -3.33 1.32
CA THR A 29 -2.02 -2.55 2.57
C THR A 29 -3.22 -1.63 2.76
N VAL A 30 -3.79 -1.10 1.68
CA VAL A 30 -4.90 -0.13 1.74
C VAL A 30 -6.21 -0.74 1.27
N PHE A 31 -6.23 -1.49 0.15
CA PHE A 31 -7.50 -1.98 -0.40
C PHE A 31 -7.92 -3.35 0.12
N THR A 32 -6.99 -4.28 0.30
CA THR A 32 -7.24 -5.63 0.84
C THR A 32 -6.27 -5.92 1.99
N PRO A 33 -6.35 -5.14 3.08
CA PRO A 33 -5.54 -5.36 4.27
C PRO A 33 -5.97 -6.66 4.98
N ASP A 34 -5.07 -7.32 5.70
CA ASP A 34 -5.39 -8.56 6.42
C ASP A 34 -6.37 -8.32 7.58
N ASP A 35 -7.34 -9.20 7.78
CA ASP A 35 -8.33 -9.08 8.85
C ASP A 35 -7.67 -9.22 10.22
N SER A 36 -7.30 -8.08 10.79
CA SER A 36 -6.57 -8.04 12.06
C SER A 36 -7.14 -6.98 12.99
N PRO A 37 -7.22 -7.27 14.31
CA PRO A 37 -7.61 -6.29 15.33
C PRO A 37 -6.82 -4.98 15.28
N SER A 38 -5.57 -5.04 14.83
CA SER A 38 -4.71 -3.87 14.68
C SER A 38 -5.10 -2.94 13.53
N ILE A 39 -5.81 -3.45 12.51
CA ILE A 39 -6.34 -2.62 11.41
C ILE A 39 -7.61 -1.92 11.87
N ALA A 40 -8.49 -2.66 12.54
CA ALA A 40 -9.67 -2.07 13.17
C ALA A 40 -9.30 -0.95 14.14
N ALA A 41 -8.27 -1.15 14.96
CA ALA A 41 -7.76 -0.12 15.86
C ALA A 41 -7.23 1.12 15.10
N ALA A 42 -6.51 0.93 13.98
CA ALA A 42 -5.98 2.05 13.20
C ALA A 42 -7.10 2.86 12.51
N ILE A 43 -8.17 2.19 12.07
CA ILE A 43 -9.35 2.83 11.49
C ILE A 43 -10.16 3.57 12.57
N LEU A 44 -10.38 2.93 13.71
CA LEU A 44 -11.11 3.51 14.83
C LEU A 44 -10.36 4.63 15.54
N ASP A 45 -9.05 4.77 15.34
CA ASP A 45 -8.27 5.93 15.82
C ASP A 45 -8.74 7.23 15.15
N GLN A 46 -9.28 7.15 13.93
CA GLN A 46 -9.87 8.29 13.23
C GLN A 46 -11.14 8.76 13.93
N SER A 47 -11.12 9.98 14.48
CA SER A 47 -12.23 10.55 15.25
C SER A 47 -13.51 10.67 14.44
N GLU A 48 -13.42 11.02 13.15
CA GLU A 48 -14.59 11.18 12.28
C GLU A 48 -15.37 9.88 12.11
N ILE A 49 -14.67 8.78 11.76
CA ILE A 49 -15.27 7.45 11.61
C ILE A 49 -15.82 6.95 12.95
N ARG A 50 -15.05 7.15 14.03
CA ARG A 50 -15.45 6.74 15.38
C ARG A 50 -16.73 7.45 15.82
N LEU A 51 -16.82 8.77 15.63
CA LEU A 51 -18.00 9.57 15.98
C LEU A 51 -19.23 9.19 15.15
N GLU A 52 -19.06 8.89 13.86
CA GLU A 52 -20.15 8.43 12.99
C GLU A 52 -20.75 7.12 13.50
N ILE A 53 -19.91 6.14 13.81
CA ILE A 53 -20.33 4.84 14.39
C ILE A 53 -21.03 5.06 15.73
N ILE A 54 -20.42 5.85 16.63
CA ILE A 54 -20.98 6.14 17.95
C ILE A 54 -22.38 6.74 17.84
N THR A 55 -22.54 7.75 16.99
CA THR A 55 -23.80 8.48 16.82
C THR A 55 -24.92 7.55 16.35
N VAL A 56 -24.63 6.65 15.40
CA VAL A 56 -25.62 5.70 14.88
C VAL A 56 -25.97 4.63 15.92
N VAL A 57 -24.95 4.05 16.58
CA VAL A 57 -25.15 2.97 17.56
C VAL A 57 -25.86 3.50 18.82
N SER A 58 -25.47 4.66 19.31
CA SER A 58 -26.06 5.24 20.53
C SER A 58 -27.52 5.62 20.33
N ALA A 59 -27.86 6.25 19.19
CA ALA A 59 -29.23 6.63 18.85
C ALA A 59 -30.18 5.42 18.74
N ARG A 60 -29.67 4.26 18.30
CA ARG A 60 -30.48 3.05 18.11
C ARG A 60 -30.57 2.15 19.33
N THR A 61 -29.54 2.14 20.18
CA THR A 61 -29.41 1.15 21.26
C THR A 61 -29.76 1.72 22.63
N ALA A 62 -29.68 3.04 22.83
CA ALA A 62 -29.85 3.66 24.15
C ALA A 62 -31.21 3.35 24.79
N GLY A 63 -32.29 3.33 24.00
CA GLY A 63 -33.63 3.01 24.48
C GLY A 63 -33.76 1.59 25.04
N ALA A 64 -33.17 0.59 24.38
CA ALA A 64 -33.18 -0.80 24.85
C ALA A 64 -32.36 -1.00 26.14
N LEU A 65 -31.33 -0.18 26.32
CA LEU A 65 -30.45 -0.21 27.49
C LEU A 65 -30.99 0.62 28.67
N GLY A 66 -32.10 1.33 28.50
CA GLY A 66 -32.66 2.23 29.51
C GLY A 66 -31.75 3.43 29.82
N THR A 67 -30.98 3.90 28.84
CA THR A 67 -30.05 5.03 28.98
C THR A 67 -30.31 6.11 27.92
N THR A 68 -29.58 7.23 28.00
CA THR A 68 -29.64 8.29 26.99
C THR A 68 -28.59 8.07 25.90
N PRO A 69 -28.86 8.49 24.64
CA PRO A 69 -27.88 8.41 23.55
C PRO A 69 -26.55 9.08 23.91
N ASP A 70 -26.57 10.22 24.61
CA ASP A 70 -25.36 10.95 25.00
C ASP A 70 -24.51 10.17 26.01
N THR A 71 -25.16 9.51 26.97
CA THR A 71 -24.46 8.71 28.00
C THR A 71 -23.82 7.49 27.38
N LEU A 72 -24.56 6.80 26.50
CA LEU A 72 -24.04 5.66 25.75
C LEU A 72 -22.94 6.06 24.77
N ALA A 73 -23.06 7.22 24.13
CA ALA A 73 -22.05 7.75 23.23
C ALA A 73 -20.71 8.00 23.95
N ASN A 74 -20.76 8.64 25.12
CA ASN A 74 -19.58 8.89 25.94
C ASN A 74 -18.92 7.59 26.40
N PHE A 75 -19.72 6.59 26.81
CA PHE A 75 -19.20 5.27 27.17
C PHE A 75 -18.53 4.57 25.98
N LEU A 76 -19.17 4.56 24.81
CA LEU A 76 -18.60 3.93 23.61
C LEU A 76 -17.29 4.60 23.17
N ASP A 77 -17.19 5.92 23.25
CA ASP A 77 -15.96 6.64 22.89
C ASP A 77 -14.83 6.36 23.89
N SER A 78 -15.09 6.54 25.19
CA SER A 78 -14.05 6.52 26.24
C SER A 78 -13.66 5.12 26.71
N GLU A 79 -14.60 4.18 26.72
CA GLU A 79 -14.40 2.87 27.36
C GLU A 79 -14.29 1.71 26.37
N VAL A 80 -14.79 1.86 25.13
CA VAL A 80 -14.87 0.76 24.15
C VAL A 80 -14.03 1.04 22.91
N LEU A 81 -14.41 2.01 22.08
CA LEU A 81 -13.86 2.22 20.73
C LEU A 81 -12.47 2.83 20.73
N SER A 82 -12.13 3.64 21.74
CA SER A 82 -10.76 4.14 21.94
C SER A 82 -9.80 3.08 22.48
N LYS A 83 -10.33 1.95 23.01
CA LYS A 83 -9.50 0.88 23.57
C LYS A 83 -9.24 -0.20 22.54
N ARG A 84 -8.00 -0.68 22.50
CA ARG A 84 -7.56 -1.75 21.59
C ARG A 84 -8.38 -3.04 21.72
N ALA A 85 -8.84 -3.36 22.93
CA ALA A 85 -9.69 -4.52 23.19
C ALA A 85 -11.10 -4.36 22.57
N GLY A 86 -11.71 -3.17 22.67
CA GLY A 86 -13.00 -2.92 22.02
C GLY A 86 -12.87 -2.83 20.49
N ALA A 87 -11.78 -2.25 19.98
CA ALA A 87 -11.49 -2.25 18.55
C ALA A 87 -11.33 -3.66 17.95
N ALA A 88 -10.84 -4.62 18.74
CA ALA A 88 -10.72 -6.01 18.31
C ALA A 88 -12.09 -6.68 18.06
N GLU A 89 -13.05 -6.44 18.94
CA GLU A 89 -14.44 -6.93 18.78
C GLU A 89 -15.13 -6.31 17.57
N PHE A 90 -14.77 -5.08 17.21
CA PHE A 90 -15.27 -4.39 16.02
C PHE A 90 -14.58 -4.80 14.72
N ALA A 91 -13.54 -5.62 14.75
CA ALA A 91 -12.74 -5.92 13.56
C ALA A 91 -13.57 -6.49 12.39
N PRO A 92 -14.47 -7.47 12.58
CA PRO A 92 -15.30 -8.00 11.48
C PRO A 92 -16.30 -6.97 10.93
N PHE A 93 -16.76 -6.04 11.77
CA PHE A 93 -17.62 -4.94 11.32
C PHE A 93 -16.83 -3.93 10.47
N ILE A 94 -15.66 -3.52 10.96
CA ILE A 94 -14.81 -2.54 10.27
C ILE A 94 -14.32 -3.09 8.92
N GLU A 95 -14.04 -4.39 8.84
CA GLU A 95 -13.72 -5.06 7.58
C GLU A 95 -14.87 -4.94 6.57
N ARG A 96 -16.10 -5.29 6.96
CA ARG A 96 -17.28 -5.14 6.09
C ARG A 96 -17.50 -3.69 5.66
N ALA A 97 -17.31 -2.75 6.58
CA ALA A 97 -17.39 -1.32 6.28
C ALA A 97 -16.30 -0.88 5.28
N HIS A 98 -15.07 -1.32 5.46
CA HIS A 98 -13.96 -1.05 4.54
C HIS A 98 -14.24 -1.61 3.14
N LEU A 99 -14.68 -2.88 3.04
CA LEU A 99 -15.03 -3.53 1.78
C LEU A 99 -16.14 -2.78 1.04
N ARG A 100 -17.10 -2.22 1.76
CA ARG A 100 -18.15 -1.37 1.18
C ARG A 100 -17.62 -0.01 0.74
N ALA A 101 -16.83 0.66 1.58
CA ALA A 101 -16.26 1.97 1.28
C ALA A 101 -15.42 1.95 -0.01
N ILE A 102 -14.62 0.89 -0.22
CA ILE A 102 -13.81 0.71 -1.44
C ILE A 102 -14.59 0.11 -2.62
N GLY A 103 -15.90 -0.13 -2.47
CA GLY A 103 -16.76 -0.72 -3.50
C GLY A 103 -16.38 -2.15 -3.91
N SER A 104 -15.82 -2.93 -2.98
CA SER A 104 -15.60 -4.37 -3.15
C SER A 104 -16.83 -5.19 -2.79
N ASN A 105 -17.67 -4.69 -1.89
CA ASN A 105 -18.98 -5.27 -1.58
C ASN A 105 -20.05 -4.14 -1.60
N ASP A 106 -21.22 -4.40 -2.17
CA ASP A 106 -22.33 -3.45 -2.21
C ASP A 106 -23.39 -3.73 -1.12
N ASP A 107 -23.18 -4.75 -0.27
CA ASP A 107 -24.07 -5.13 0.85
C ASP A 107 -24.06 -4.08 1.96
N LEU A 108 -25.23 -3.81 2.56
CA LEU A 108 -25.37 -2.88 3.68
C LEU A 108 -24.62 -3.42 4.91
N VAL A 109 -23.93 -2.52 5.62
CA VAL A 109 -23.22 -2.89 6.83
C VAL A 109 -24.20 -2.83 8.00
N VAL A 110 -24.54 -4.00 8.52
CA VAL A 110 -25.48 -4.17 9.63
C VAL A 110 -24.74 -4.73 10.83
N ILE A 111 -24.87 -4.05 11.96
CA ILE A 111 -24.48 -4.58 13.27
C ILE A 111 -25.65 -5.43 13.78
N VAL A 112 -25.38 -6.72 13.95
CA VAL A 112 -26.37 -7.69 14.44
C VAL A 112 -26.50 -7.56 15.96
N PRO A 113 -27.68 -7.77 16.56
CA PRO A 113 -27.85 -7.66 18.01
C PRO A 113 -26.90 -8.52 18.85
N SER A 114 -26.50 -9.69 18.35
CA SER A 114 -25.46 -10.52 18.98
C SER A 114 -24.08 -9.84 19.04
N GLU A 115 -23.74 -9.03 18.03
CA GLU A 115 -22.51 -8.23 18.02
C GLU A 115 -22.63 -7.04 19.00
N LEU A 116 -23.83 -6.42 19.09
CA LEU A 116 -24.10 -5.34 20.04
C LEU A 116 -23.91 -5.76 21.50
N VAL A 117 -24.28 -7.00 21.85
CA VAL A 117 -24.06 -7.53 23.21
C VAL A 117 -22.58 -7.52 23.59
N ASN A 118 -21.71 -7.98 22.69
CA ASN A 118 -20.27 -8.01 22.93
C ASN A 118 -19.67 -6.60 23.01
N ILE A 119 -20.18 -5.69 22.17
CA ILE A 119 -19.74 -4.30 22.08
C ILE A 119 -20.10 -3.50 23.35
N VAL A 120 -21.38 -3.54 23.74
CA VAL A 120 -21.90 -2.78 24.88
C VAL A 120 -21.61 -3.52 26.20
N ARG A 121 -21.18 -4.78 26.14
CA ARG A 121 -20.98 -5.68 27.29
C ARG A 121 -22.23 -5.80 28.15
N ASN A 122 -23.40 -5.81 27.50
CA ASN A 122 -24.70 -5.86 28.15
C ASN A 122 -25.66 -6.72 27.35
N GLU A 123 -26.18 -7.78 27.97
CA GLU A 123 -27.11 -8.73 27.35
C GLU A 123 -28.43 -8.09 26.91
N LYS A 124 -28.84 -6.98 27.54
CA LYS A 124 -30.03 -6.21 27.14
C LYS A 124 -29.90 -5.59 25.74
N ALA A 125 -28.68 -5.49 25.20
CA ALA A 125 -28.47 -5.04 23.83
C ALA A 125 -28.97 -6.05 22.78
N TYR A 126 -29.26 -7.30 23.17
CA TYR A 126 -29.82 -8.30 22.27
C TYR A 126 -31.24 -7.94 21.80
N ASP A 127 -32.00 -7.25 22.65
CA ASP A 127 -33.37 -6.79 22.34
C ASP A 127 -33.37 -5.49 21.52
N ALA A 128 -32.20 -4.90 21.25
CA ALA A 128 -32.09 -3.71 20.43
C ALA A 128 -32.29 -4.05 18.94
N PRO A 129 -32.96 -3.18 18.16
CA PRO A 129 -33.06 -3.38 16.72
C PRO A 129 -31.67 -3.32 16.07
N SER A 130 -31.46 -4.13 15.03
CA SER A 130 -30.21 -4.13 14.26
C SER A 130 -29.87 -2.73 13.76
N ALA A 131 -28.61 -2.32 13.90
CA ALA A 131 -28.16 -0.99 13.48
C ALA A 131 -27.49 -1.07 12.11
N THR A 132 -28.14 -0.51 11.08
CA THR A 132 -27.52 -0.31 9.76
C THR A 132 -26.72 0.98 9.78
N ILE A 133 -25.41 0.89 9.54
CA ILE A 133 -24.54 2.06 9.43
C ILE A 133 -24.46 2.45 7.95
N PRO A 134 -24.80 3.70 7.59
CA PRO A 134 -24.82 4.16 6.20
C PRO A 134 -23.39 4.43 5.70
N VAL A 135 -22.61 3.38 5.50
CA VAL A 135 -21.29 3.50 4.87
C VAL A 135 -21.48 3.73 3.37
N PRO A 136 -21.02 4.86 2.80
CA PRO A 136 -21.15 5.11 1.36
C PRO A 136 -20.13 4.28 0.56
N VAL A 137 -20.47 3.93 -0.67
CA VAL A 137 -19.45 3.46 -1.63
C VAL A 137 -18.72 4.68 -2.17
N ILE A 138 -17.43 4.81 -1.86
CA ILE A 138 -16.64 5.95 -2.30
C ILE A 138 -16.15 5.68 -3.71
N GLY A 139 -16.67 6.44 -4.67
CA GLY A 139 -16.34 6.28 -6.10
C GLY A 139 -14.85 6.42 -6.40
N THR A 140 -14.16 7.34 -5.71
CA THR A 140 -12.72 7.55 -5.84
C THR A 140 -11.91 6.34 -5.36
N LEU A 141 -12.24 5.77 -4.20
CA LEU A 141 -11.61 4.55 -3.69
C LEU A 141 -11.90 3.33 -4.56
N LYS A 142 -13.15 3.15 -5.02
CA LYS A 142 -13.52 2.06 -5.95
C LYS A 142 -12.74 2.13 -7.25
N THR A 143 -12.63 3.33 -7.82
CA THR A 143 -11.88 3.57 -9.05
C THR A 143 -10.39 3.34 -8.82
N ALA A 144 -9.82 3.87 -7.74
CA ALA A 144 -8.40 3.71 -7.40
C ALA A 144 -8.04 2.24 -7.16
N ARG A 145 -8.88 1.48 -6.45
CA ARG A 145 -8.71 0.03 -6.27
C ARG A 145 -8.70 -0.69 -7.61
N THR A 146 -9.67 -0.41 -8.47
CA THR A 146 -9.80 -1.10 -9.76
C THR A 146 -8.63 -0.75 -10.69
N SER A 147 -8.30 0.54 -10.80
CA SER A 147 -7.23 1.03 -11.66
C SER A 147 -5.86 0.54 -11.21
N THR A 148 -5.58 0.56 -9.90
CA THR A 148 -4.32 0.05 -9.33
C THR A 148 -4.17 -1.45 -9.60
N GLY A 149 -5.27 -2.22 -9.51
CA GLY A 149 -5.25 -3.66 -9.79
C GLY A 149 -4.88 -3.96 -11.25
N TRP A 150 -5.47 -3.24 -12.20
CA TRP A 150 -5.10 -3.34 -13.61
C TRP A 150 -3.70 -2.82 -13.90
N ALA A 151 -3.31 -1.68 -13.31
CA ALA A 151 -1.97 -1.11 -13.46
C ALA A 151 -0.88 -2.08 -13.00
N MET A 152 -1.10 -2.79 -11.88
CA MET A 152 -0.21 -3.85 -11.40
C MET A 152 0.00 -4.94 -12.45
N ILE A 153 -1.08 -5.48 -13.02
CA ILE A 153 -1.03 -6.58 -13.99
C ILE A 153 -0.38 -6.12 -15.31
N ILE A 154 -0.80 -4.98 -15.84
CA ILE A 154 -0.31 -4.44 -17.11
C ILE A 154 1.17 -4.09 -17.01
N SER A 155 1.59 -3.42 -15.93
CA SER A 155 2.99 -3.07 -15.72
C SER A 155 3.88 -4.29 -15.52
N ALA A 156 3.41 -5.33 -14.80
CA ALA A 156 4.12 -6.60 -14.72
C ALA A 156 4.29 -7.27 -16.09
N ALA A 157 3.23 -7.30 -16.90
CA ALA A 157 3.27 -7.91 -18.23
C ALA A 157 4.22 -7.15 -19.17
N LEU A 158 4.14 -5.82 -19.22
CA LEU A 158 5.05 -4.99 -20.01
C LEU A 158 6.50 -5.11 -19.52
N GLY A 159 6.70 -5.15 -18.20
CA GLY A 159 8.01 -5.36 -17.59
C GLY A 159 8.63 -6.69 -17.98
N ALA A 160 7.84 -7.77 -17.97
CA ALA A 160 8.27 -9.10 -18.38
C ALA A 160 8.61 -9.16 -19.87
N LEU A 161 7.79 -8.58 -20.74
CA LEU A 161 8.08 -8.51 -22.18
C LEU A 161 9.39 -7.75 -22.44
N ALA A 162 9.55 -6.56 -21.83
CA ALA A 162 10.76 -5.76 -21.97
C ALA A 162 12.00 -6.51 -21.45
N LEU A 163 11.88 -7.25 -20.34
CA LEU A 163 12.94 -8.10 -19.81
C LEU A 163 13.37 -9.16 -20.82
N ILE A 164 12.40 -9.90 -21.37
CA ILE A 164 12.65 -10.99 -22.32
C ILE A 164 13.37 -10.46 -23.56
N PHE A 165 12.85 -9.39 -24.18
CA PHE A 165 13.51 -8.78 -25.34
C PHE A 165 14.89 -8.21 -25.00
N GLY A 166 15.03 -7.56 -23.84
CA GLY A 166 16.32 -7.05 -23.36
C GLY A 166 17.37 -8.14 -23.19
N LEU A 167 16.98 -9.32 -22.68
CA LEU A 167 17.88 -10.47 -22.51
C LEU A 167 18.24 -11.16 -23.83
N ILE A 168 17.29 -11.25 -24.78
CA ILE A 168 17.52 -11.84 -26.12
C ILE A 168 18.60 -11.07 -26.89
N LEU A 169 18.67 -9.75 -26.70
CA LEU A 169 19.68 -8.88 -27.30
C LEU A 169 21.10 -9.09 -26.74
N ARG A 170 21.30 -10.08 -25.87
CA ARG A 170 22.59 -10.47 -25.26
C ARG A 170 23.29 -9.28 -24.60
N PRO A 171 22.68 -8.71 -23.55
CA PRO A 171 23.24 -7.56 -22.86
C PRO A 171 24.57 -7.92 -22.20
N TYR A 172 25.41 -6.91 -22.02
CA TYR A 172 26.65 -7.10 -21.27
C TYR A 172 26.35 -7.38 -19.79
N ARG A 173 27.23 -8.13 -19.11
CA ARG A 173 27.06 -8.41 -17.67
C ARG A 173 26.92 -7.14 -16.84
N SER A 174 27.63 -6.06 -17.19
CA SER A 174 27.50 -4.77 -16.53
C SER A 174 26.13 -4.13 -16.70
N GLU A 175 25.47 -4.33 -17.85
CA GLU A 175 24.13 -3.82 -18.13
C GLU A 175 23.07 -4.57 -17.32
N ILE A 176 23.23 -5.89 -17.14
CA ILE A 176 22.35 -6.70 -16.30
C ILE A 176 22.45 -6.26 -14.82
N ILE A 177 23.67 -6.06 -14.32
CA ILE A 177 23.89 -5.60 -12.93
C ILE A 177 23.31 -4.19 -12.75
N GLN A 178 23.51 -3.30 -13.72
CA GLN A 178 22.92 -1.97 -13.69
C GLN A 178 21.40 -2.02 -13.72
N ALA A 179 20.79 -2.84 -14.57
CA ALA A 179 19.34 -2.99 -14.63
C ALA A 179 18.76 -3.51 -13.31
N LEU A 180 19.44 -4.45 -12.66
CA LEU A 180 19.05 -4.93 -11.33
C LEU A 180 19.13 -3.81 -10.29
N ALA A 181 20.18 -2.97 -10.33
CA ALA A 181 20.27 -1.79 -9.47
C ALA A 181 19.11 -0.80 -9.73
N GLU A 182 18.78 -0.57 -11.01
CA GLU A 182 17.67 0.26 -11.45
C GLU A 182 16.31 -0.31 -11.02
N LEU A 183 16.15 -1.64 -10.98
CA LEU A 183 14.95 -2.30 -10.47
C LEU A 183 14.79 -2.03 -8.97
N LEU A 184 15.85 -2.25 -8.17
CA LEU A 184 15.77 -2.06 -6.73
C LEU A 184 15.42 -0.61 -6.36
N ILE A 185 16.02 0.38 -7.04
CA ILE A 185 15.71 1.79 -6.76
C ILE A 185 14.31 2.17 -7.26
N ALA A 186 13.86 1.64 -8.41
CA ALA A 186 12.50 1.86 -8.91
C ALA A 186 11.45 1.28 -7.96
N THR A 187 11.67 0.06 -7.46
CA THR A 187 10.79 -0.56 -6.46
C THR A 187 10.79 0.24 -5.15
N ALA A 188 11.96 0.68 -4.66
CA ALA A 188 12.05 1.50 -3.46
C ALA A 188 11.25 2.81 -3.59
N GLY A 189 11.45 3.53 -4.69
CA GLY A 189 10.71 4.76 -4.97
C GLY A 189 9.20 4.49 -5.11
N SER A 190 8.83 3.40 -5.78
CA SER A 190 7.42 3.04 -5.98
C SER A 190 6.70 2.66 -4.68
N LEU A 191 7.37 1.99 -3.74
CA LEU A 191 6.80 1.69 -2.42
C LEU A 191 6.46 2.97 -1.65
N ILE A 192 7.31 3.99 -1.72
CA ILE A 192 7.08 5.27 -1.03
C ILE A 192 6.03 6.10 -1.76
N ILE A 193 6.15 6.24 -3.08
CA ILE A 193 5.24 7.10 -3.86
C ILE A 193 3.85 6.47 -3.94
N ILE A 194 3.76 5.25 -4.48
CA ILE A 194 2.47 4.58 -4.72
C ILE A 194 1.93 4.00 -3.41
N GLY A 195 2.78 3.38 -2.61
CA GLY A 195 2.36 2.70 -1.39
C GLY A 195 2.04 3.63 -0.22
N TRP A 196 2.57 4.84 -0.18
CA TRP A 196 2.35 5.79 0.92
C TRP A 196 1.92 7.19 0.49
N ALA A 197 2.64 7.85 -0.43
CA ALA A 197 2.36 9.25 -0.75
C ALA A 197 1.00 9.44 -1.46
N ILE A 198 0.66 8.58 -2.42
CA ILE A 198 -0.63 8.62 -3.12
C ILE A 198 -1.81 8.42 -2.15
N PRO A 199 -1.88 7.34 -1.34
CA PRO A 199 -3.01 7.16 -0.42
C PRO A 199 -3.05 8.21 0.69
N THR A 200 -1.89 8.77 1.08
CA THR A 200 -1.84 9.77 2.15
C THR A 200 -2.26 11.17 1.70
N PHE A 201 -1.84 11.59 0.50
CA PHE A 201 -2.00 12.98 0.06
C PHE A 201 -2.93 13.14 -1.14
N VAL A 202 -2.93 12.19 -2.08
CA VAL A 202 -3.71 12.33 -3.33
C VAL A 202 -5.15 11.92 -3.11
N ILE A 203 -5.39 10.79 -2.46
CA ILE A 203 -6.76 10.29 -2.23
C ILE A 203 -7.59 11.29 -1.39
N PRO A 204 -7.11 11.79 -0.23
CA PRO A 204 -7.87 12.74 0.58
C PRO A 204 -8.04 14.12 -0.06
N ALA A 205 -7.18 14.51 -1.01
CA ALA A 205 -7.31 15.77 -1.72
C ALA A 205 -8.44 15.78 -2.75
N ILE A 206 -8.92 14.60 -3.17
CA ILE A 206 -9.92 14.45 -4.24
C ILE A 206 -11.32 14.24 -3.66
N ASP A 207 -11.44 13.72 -2.43
CA ASP A 207 -12.72 13.34 -1.82
C ASP A 207 -12.77 13.72 -0.33
N ALA A 208 -13.86 14.37 0.07
CA ALA A 208 -14.07 14.89 1.42
C ALA A 208 -14.92 13.98 2.33
N SER A 209 -15.24 12.75 1.90
CA SER A 209 -15.93 11.77 2.76
C SER A 209 -15.12 11.43 4.02
N SER A 210 -15.79 11.29 5.18
CA SER A 210 -15.19 10.82 6.43
C SER A 210 -14.45 9.49 6.25
N TRP A 211 -14.99 8.60 5.43
CA TRP A 211 -14.43 7.29 5.11
C TRP A 211 -13.21 7.35 4.17
N THR A 212 -12.92 8.49 3.55
CA THR A 212 -11.69 8.69 2.75
C THR A 212 -10.44 8.70 3.63
N SER A 213 -10.58 9.06 4.92
CA SER A 213 -9.50 9.01 5.92
C SER A 213 -8.96 7.59 6.20
N LEU A 214 -9.66 6.54 5.76
CA LEU A 214 -9.17 5.16 5.79
C LEU A 214 -7.85 4.99 5.05
N ALA A 215 -7.73 5.57 3.87
CA ALA A 215 -6.55 5.42 3.01
C ALA A 215 -5.25 5.94 3.68
N PRO A 216 -5.18 7.19 4.20
CA PRO A 216 -4.01 7.67 4.93
C PRO A 216 -3.75 6.88 6.21
N ALA A 217 -4.78 6.45 6.95
CA ALA A 217 -4.61 5.68 8.19
C ALA A 217 -3.93 4.32 7.93
N LEU A 218 -4.41 3.59 6.92
CA LEU A 218 -3.86 2.29 6.55
C LEU A 218 -2.46 2.41 5.93
N ALA A 219 -2.24 3.41 5.07
CA ALA A 219 -0.93 3.70 4.50
C ALA A 219 0.09 4.11 5.57
N GLY A 220 -0.30 4.95 6.52
CA GLY A 220 0.54 5.36 7.65
C GLY A 220 0.97 4.20 8.53
N ARG A 221 0.07 3.23 8.76
CA ARG A 221 0.39 2.00 9.50
C ARG A 221 1.41 1.12 8.75
N ALA A 222 1.28 0.98 7.43
CA ALA A 222 2.19 0.19 6.62
C ALA A 222 3.53 0.90 6.33
N PHE A 223 3.60 2.21 6.57
CA PHE A 223 4.73 3.06 6.22
C PHE A 223 6.08 2.60 6.81
N PRO A 224 6.21 2.20 8.10
CA PRO A 224 7.49 1.76 8.63
C PRO A 224 8.07 0.56 7.86
N VAL A 225 7.21 -0.37 7.45
CA VAL A 225 7.63 -1.54 6.65
C VAL A 225 8.05 -1.11 5.24
N ALA A 226 7.28 -0.23 4.61
CA ALA A 226 7.62 0.33 3.30
C ALA A 226 8.94 1.11 3.34
N LEU A 227 9.18 1.90 4.39
CA LEU A 227 10.38 2.70 4.59
C LEU A 227 11.61 1.82 4.79
N VAL A 228 11.55 0.84 5.69
CA VAL A 228 12.66 -0.10 5.90
C VAL A 228 12.97 -0.86 4.61
N SER A 229 11.95 -1.34 3.91
CA SER A 229 12.11 -2.02 2.62
C SER A 229 12.77 -1.10 1.59
N ALA A 230 12.31 0.16 1.46
CA ALA A 230 12.89 1.13 0.55
C ALA A 230 14.36 1.45 0.87
N VAL A 231 14.71 1.57 2.16
CA VAL A 231 16.11 1.78 2.60
C VAL A 231 16.98 0.60 2.21
N VAL A 232 16.54 -0.63 2.52
CA VAL A 232 17.29 -1.86 2.17
C VAL A 232 17.49 -1.98 0.66
N LEU A 233 16.44 -1.75 -0.12
CA LEU A 233 16.49 -1.77 -1.59
C LEU A 233 17.43 -0.70 -2.14
N THR A 234 17.41 0.51 -1.56
CA THR A 234 18.29 1.62 -1.98
C THR A 234 19.76 1.30 -1.68
N ILE A 235 20.07 0.74 -0.50
CA ILE A 235 21.42 0.30 -0.14
C ILE A 235 21.89 -0.81 -1.10
N GLY A 236 21.04 -1.80 -1.37
CA GLY A 236 21.32 -2.86 -2.33
C GLY A 236 21.58 -2.33 -3.75
N SER A 237 20.77 -1.37 -4.21
CA SER A 237 20.97 -0.67 -5.48
C SER A 237 22.32 0.03 -5.54
N GLY A 238 22.67 0.79 -4.50
CA GLY A 238 23.97 1.48 -4.40
C GLY A 238 25.16 0.52 -4.48
N ALA A 239 25.09 -0.62 -3.77
CA ALA A 239 26.10 -1.66 -3.85
C ALA A 239 26.25 -2.22 -5.28
N LEU A 240 25.14 -2.51 -5.96
CA LEU A 240 25.15 -2.99 -7.34
C LEU A 240 25.74 -1.95 -8.32
N PHE A 241 25.41 -0.66 -8.17
CA PHE A 241 26.02 0.39 -8.99
C PHE A 241 27.54 0.46 -8.82
N VAL A 242 28.05 0.36 -7.59
CA VAL A 242 29.50 0.34 -7.33
C VAL A 242 30.16 -0.89 -7.98
N THR A 243 29.53 -2.06 -7.92
CA THR A 243 30.06 -3.27 -8.58
C THR A 243 30.09 -3.14 -10.11
N ALA A 244 29.04 -2.56 -10.71
CA ALA A 244 28.97 -2.32 -12.15
C ALA A 244 30.08 -1.37 -12.62
N MET A 245 30.33 -0.30 -11.86
CA MET A 245 31.41 0.66 -12.14
C MET A 245 32.80 0.02 -12.06
N ASN A 246 33.07 -0.75 -11.00
CA ASN A 246 34.38 -1.37 -10.79
C ASN A 246 34.70 -2.50 -11.79
N GLY A 247 33.68 -3.23 -12.25
CA GLY A 247 33.82 -4.25 -13.29
C GLY A 247 34.27 -3.68 -14.64
N SER A 248 33.86 -2.44 -14.96
CA SER A 248 34.25 -1.75 -16.19
C SER A 248 35.71 -1.28 -16.18
N ARG A 249 36.19 -0.77 -15.02
CA ARG A 249 37.55 -0.23 -14.86
C ARG A 249 38.66 -1.28 -14.95
N ARG A 250 38.44 -2.50 -14.46
CA ARG A 250 39.43 -3.60 -14.53
C ARG A 250 39.79 -4.02 -15.96
N ARG A 251 38.92 -3.77 -16.95
CA ARG A 251 39.20 -4.12 -18.35
C ARG A 251 40.07 -3.11 -19.10
N GLN A 252 40.08 -1.84 -18.69
CA GLN A 252 40.94 -0.83 -19.31
C GLN A 252 42.42 -1.01 -18.97
N TRP A 253 42.73 -1.61 -17.82
CA TRP A 253 44.12 -1.85 -17.39
C TRP A 253 44.83 -2.91 -18.25
N ASN A 254 44.08 -3.86 -18.83
CA ASN A 254 44.65 -4.98 -19.59
C ASN A 254 44.58 -4.79 -21.12
N GLY A 255 44.12 -3.64 -21.60
CA GLY A 255 44.26 -3.28 -23.02
C GLY A 255 45.70 -2.86 -23.30
N PRO A 256 46.38 -3.38 -24.34
CA PRO A 256 47.74 -2.95 -24.64
C PRO A 256 47.73 -1.45 -24.89
N SER A 257 48.52 -0.72 -24.08
CA SER A 257 48.73 0.71 -24.26
C SER A 257 49.24 0.98 -25.67
N ALA A 258 48.62 1.93 -26.38
CA ALA A 258 48.98 2.30 -27.75
C ALA A 258 50.43 2.82 -27.88
N SER A 259 51.14 3.03 -26.78
CA SER A 259 52.54 3.43 -26.73
C SER A 259 53.53 2.32 -27.12
N GLY A 260 53.14 1.04 -27.09
CA GLY A 260 54.04 -0.08 -27.46
C GLY A 260 54.17 -0.35 -28.97
N ARG A 261 53.19 0.08 -29.79
CA ARG A 261 53.14 -0.28 -31.22
C ARG A 261 53.98 0.60 -32.16
N ARG A 262 54.54 1.72 -31.67
CA ARG A 262 55.30 2.67 -32.50
C ARG A 262 56.82 2.53 -32.43
N ARG A 263 57.37 1.48 -31.81
CA ARG A 263 58.83 1.31 -31.67
C ARG A 263 59.45 0.17 -32.49
N SER A 264 58.65 -0.63 -33.21
CA SER A 264 59.14 -1.81 -33.95
C SER A 264 59.12 -1.67 -35.48
N GLN A 265 58.99 -0.46 -36.03
CA GLN A 265 59.00 -0.20 -37.49
C GLN A 265 60.08 0.80 -37.92
N ARG A 266 61.28 0.71 -37.34
CA ARG A 266 62.45 1.43 -37.83
C ARG A 266 63.69 0.54 -37.78
N TRP A 267 63.76 -0.42 -38.68
CA TRP A 267 64.99 -1.01 -39.20
C TRP A 267 64.72 -1.38 -40.65
#